data_AF-A0AAW5I0P9-F1
#
_entry.id   AF-A0AAW5I0P9-F1
#
_cell.length_a   1.000
_cell.length_b   1.000
_cell.length_c   1.000
_cell.angle_alpha   90.00
_cell.angle_beta   90.00
_cell.angle_gamma   90.00
#
_symmetry.space_group_name_H-M   'P 1'
#
loop_
_entity.id
_entity.type
_entity.pdbx_description
1 polymer ?
#
loop_
_entity_poly.entity_id
_entity_poly.type
_entity_poly.pdbx_seq_one_letter_code
_entity_poly.pdbx_strand_id
1 'polypeptide(L)'
;MKEELLEAIYGTVERLEQKVDELSASTKNAGAETVPASNDITKLDKSINAMFIKEEEVRGKISKLRDAIVVFADLIKVELGKNEQRSKFLVDAVKQMRQENDVFSKVLQDKLEVLNNSPQKKVVTHRFEPTSKKVLLFIGGLVLSLVISIWGNLTQWRKYQDWEEAELKYRALKMVLPSDNPNIRYIEKHFNVQRDEDIINNVRNRVTAYEDSIRTH
;
A
#
# COMPACT_ATOMS: atom_id res chain seq x y z
N MET A 1 67.96 74.42 -32.00
CA MET A 1 67.19 74.36 -30.75
C MET A 1 65.74 74.86 -30.83
N LYS A 2 65.42 76.11 -31.24
CA LYS A 2 64.01 76.54 -31.32
C LYS A 2 63.24 75.94 -32.51
N GLU A 3 63.90 75.76 -33.65
CA GLU A 3 63.26 75.22 -34.87
C GLU A 3 63.08 73.70 -34.80
N GLU A 4 64.04 72.95 -34.26
CA GLU A 4 63.93 71.49 -34.05
C GLU A 4 62.81 71.11 -33.08
N LEU A 5 62.52 71.95 -32.08
CA LEU A 5 61.41 71.72 -31.15
C LEU A 5 60.05 71.90 -31.85
N LEU A 6 59.95 72.87 -32.77
CA LEU A 6 58.72 73.13 -33.50
C LEU A 6 58.42 72.01 -34.51
N GLU A 7 59.44 71.49 -35.18
CA GLU A 7 59.35 70.36 -36.10
C GLU A 7 58.94 69.07 -35.37
N ALA A 8 59.49 68.83 -34.18
CA ALA A 8 59.10 67.70 -33.35
C ALA A 8 57.64 67.79 -32.89
N ILE A 9 57.17 68.97 -32.50
CA ILE A 9 55.77 69.19 -32.10
C ILE A 9 54.84 68.96 -33.30
N TYR A 10 55.15 69.54 -34.47
CA TYR A 10 54.32 69.37 -35.67
C TYR A 10 54.23 67.90 -36.10
N GLY A 11 55.35 67.17 -36.09
CA GLY A 11 55.37 65.75 -36.42
C GLY A 11 54.62 64.85 -35.42
N THR A 12 54.45 65.27 -34.17
CA THR A 12 53.60 64.53 -33.20
C THR A 12 52.11 64.79 -33.41
N VAL A 13 51.73 66.00 -33.82
CA VAL A 13 50.34 66.37 -34.10
C VAL A 13 49.84 65.61 -35.34
N GLU A 14 50.63 65.58 -36.42
CA GLU A 14 50.28 64.85 -37.65
C GLU A 14 50.09 63.34 -37.40
N ARG A 15 50.93 62.75 -36.52
CA ARG A 15 50.83 61.34 -36.15
C ARG A 15 49.61 61.03 -35.26
N LEU A 16 49.13 62.03 -34.51
CA LEU A 16 47.90 61.94 -33.72
C LEU A 16 46.66 62.05 -34.61
N GLU A 17 46.65 62.98 -35.57
CA GLU A 17 45.57 63.11 -36.56
C GLU A 17 45.42 61.82 -37.37
N GLN A 18 46.53 61.25 -37.88
CA GLN A 18 46.48 60.00 -38.63
C GLN A 18 45.91 58.82 -37.81
N LYS A 19 46.23 58.74 -36.51
CA LYS A 19 45.66 57.72 -35.63
C LYS A 19 44.18 57.93 -35.31
N VAL A 20 43.73 59.19 -35.22
CA VAL A 20 42.32 59.52 -35.03
C VAL A 20 41.53 59.15 -36.29
N ASP A 21 42.06 59.41 -37.48
CA ASP A 21 41.45 59.03 -38.75
C ASP A 21 41.39 57.50 -38.92
N GLU A 22 42.45 56.77 -38.56
CA GLU A 22 42.43 55.30 -38.54
C GLU A 22 41.39 54.74 -37.56
N LEU A 23 41.27 55.31 -36.35
CA LEU A 23 40.25 54.89 -35.37
C LEU A 23 38.83 55.23 -35.82
N SER A 24 38.65 56.38 -36.48
CA SER A 24 37.39 56.81 -37.07
C SER A 24 36.96 55.89 -38.22
N ALA A 25 37.89 55.48 -39.09
CA ALA A 25 37.63 54.50 -40.14
C ALA A 25 37.39 53.09 -39.58
N SER A 26 38.11 52.68 -38.54
CA SER A 26 37.94 51.38 -37.87
C SER A 26 36.54 51.22 -37.26
N THR A 27 35.99 52.28 -36.68
CA THR A 27 34.63 52.28 -36.09
C THR A 27 33.54 52.09 -37.16
N LYS A 28 33.81 52.46 -38.42
CA LYS A 28 32.87 52.29 -39.55
C LYS A 28 32.82 50.88 -40.16
N ASN A 29 33.77 50.00 -39.83
CA ASN A 29 33.81 48.62 -40.33
C ASN A 29 33.37 47.56 -39.31
N ALA A 30 32.96 47.96 -38.10
CA ALA A 30 32.30 47.09 -37.12
C ALA A 30 30.77 47.02 -37.35
N GLY A 31 30.36 47.03 -38.62
CA GLY A 31 28.97 47.15 -39.04
C GLY A 31 28.61 46.17 -40.14
N ALA A 32 29.06 44.91 -40.06
CA ALA A 32 28.60 43.83 -40.92
C ALA A 32 29.02 42.45 -40.39
N GLU A 33 28.57 42.08 -39.20
CA GLU A 33 28.27 40.67 -38.92
C GLU A 33 26.77 40.56 -38.69
N THR A 34 26.06 40.03 -39.67
CA THR A 34 24.68 39.57 -39.52
C THR A 34 24.67 38.41 -38.54
N VAL A 35 24.51 38.77 -37.26
CA VAL A 35 24.29 37.83 -36.16
C VAL A 35 22.96 37.08 -36.40
N PRO A 36 22.92 35.73 -36.35
CA PRO A 36 21.66 35.01 -36.29
C PRO A 36 21.14 35.03 -34.84
N ALA A 37 20.99 36.21 -34.22
CA ALA A 37 20.52 36.35 -32.83
C ALA A 37 19.01 36.54 -32.73
N SER A 38 18.34 36.93 -33.82
CA SER A 38 16.91 37.26 -33.80
C SER A 38 15.99 36.03 -33.75
N ASN A 39 16.41 34.89 -34.28
CA ASN A 39 15.65 33.63 -34.23
C ASN A 39 15.75 32.95 -32.86
N ASP A 40 16.88 33.07 -32.18
CA ASP A 40 17.11 32.46 -30.86
C ASP A 40 16.38 33.21 -29.75
N ILE A 41 16.33 34.54 -29.81
CA ILE A 41 15.58 35.37 -28.83
C ILE A 41 14.07 35.08 -28.91
N THR A 42 13.50 34.95 -30.11
CA THR A 42 12.08 34.64 -30.29
C THR A 42 11.72 33.21 -29.88
N LYS A 43 12.63 32.26 -30.06
CA LYS A 43 12.49 30.87 -29.58
C LYS A 43 12.56 30.79 -28.06
N LEU A 44 13.42 31.58 -27.42
CA LEU A 44 13.53 31.69 -25.98
C LEU A 44 12.24 32.28 -25.37
N ASP A 45 11.73 33.38 -25.92
CA ASP A 45 10.51 34.05 -25.45
C ASP A 45 9.27 33.13 -25.54
N LYS A 46 9.15 32.39 -26.65
CA LYS A 46 8.11 31.36 -26.81
C LYS A 46 8.24 30.22 -25.78
N SER A 47 9.47 29.85 -25.42
CA SER A 47 9.74 28.82 -24.41
C SER A 47 9.43 29.31 -23.00
N ILE A 48 9.72 30.58 -22.70
CA ILE A 48 9.40 31.24 -21.43
C ILE A 48 7.88 31.32 -21.24
N ASN A 49 7.13 31.80 -22.24
CA ASN A 49 5.66 31.84 -22.16
C ASN A 49 5.05 30.45 -22.00
N ALA A 50 5.56 29.45 -22.72
CA ALA A 50 5.12 28.06 -22.54
C ALA A 50 5.43 27.50 -21.13
N MET A 51 6.54 27.94 -20.53
CA MET A 51 6.92 27.58 -19.16
C MET A 51 5.99 28.21 -18.13
N PHE A 52 5.65 29.50 -18.28
CA PHE A 52 4.70 30.18 -17.39
C PHE A 52 3.30 29.54 -17.41
N ILE A 53 2.79 29.18 -18.59
CA ILE A 53 1.49 28.50 -18.70
C ILE A 53 1.52 27.14 -17.97
N LYS A 54 2.60 26.37 -18.11
CA LYS A 54 2.77 25.10 -17.39
C LYS A 54 2.88 25.30 -15.88
N GLU A 55 3.58 26.34 -15.44
CA GLU A 55 3.70 26.68 -14.03
C GLU A 55 2.35 27.04 -13.41
N GLU A 56 1.53 27.81 -14.12
CA GLU A 56 0.18 28.18 -13.69
C GLU A 56 -0.74 26.95 -13.60
N GLU A 57 -0.66 26.02 -14.55
CA GLU A 57 -1.40 24.75 -14.50
C GLU A 57 -0.98 23.90 -13.28
N VAL A 58 0.33 23.79 -13.01
CA VAL A 58 0.85 23.07 -11.83
C VAL A 58 0.38 23.74 -10.55
N ARG A 59 0.41 25.08 -10.48
CA ARG A 59 -0.09 25.85 -9.34
C ARG A 59 -1.58 25.59 -9.09
N GLY A 60 -2.39 25.52 -10.15
CA GLY A 60 -3.81 25.16 -10.07
C GLY A 60 -4.06 23.71 -9.63
N LYS A 61 -3.20 22.76 -10.00
CA LYS A 61 -3.28 21.38 -9.49
C LYS A 61 -2.91 21.30 -8.01
N ILE A 62 -1.89 22.05 -7.59
CA ILE A 62 -1.46 22.14 -6.18
C ILE A 62 -2.56 22.77 -5.31
N SER A 63 -3.26 23.80 -5.80
CA SER A 63 -4.37 24.40 -5.05
C SER A 63 -5.52 23.41 -4.84
N LYS A 64 -5.93 22.69 -5.90
CA LYS A 64 -6.94 21.64 -5.78
C LYS A 64 -6.53 20.52 -4.83
N LEU A 65 -5.25 20.12 -4.86
CA LEU A 65 -4.71 19.13 -3.94
C LEU A 65 -4.76 19.62 -2.50
N ARG A 66 -4.39 20.88 -2.25
CA ARG A 66 -4.48 21.52 -0.93
C ARG A 66 -5.91 21.51 -0.41
N ASP A 67 -6.88 21.90 -1.24
CA ASP A 67 -8.30 21.92 -0.85
C ASP A 67 -8.79 20.51 -0.51
N ALA A 68 -8.42 19.50 -1.31
CA ALA A 68 -8.74 18.11 -1.02
C ALA A 68 -8.12 17.61 0.30
N ILE A 69 -6.87 17.98 0.58
CA ILE A 69 -6.19 17.65 1.85
C ILE A 69 -6.91 18.29 3.03
N VAL A 70 -7.35 19.54 2.92
CA VAL A 70 -8.10 20.22 3.99
C VAL A 70 -9.41 19.50 4.30
N VAL A 71 -10.19 19.15 3.26
CA VAL A 71 -11.44 18.37 3.44
C VAL A 71 -11.15 17.02 4.09
N PHE A 72 -10.08 16.34 3.69
CA PHE A 72 -9.71 15.06 4.27
C PHE A 72 -9.27 15.18 5.73
N ALA A 73 -8.55 16.25 6.08
CA ALA A 73 -8.14 16.52 7.46
C ALA A 73 -9.35 16.78 8.37
N ASP A 74 -10.36 17.51 7.89
CA ASP A 74 -11.60 17.74 8.63
C ASP A 74 -12.40 16.44 8.82
N LEU A 75 -12.45 15.58 7.80
CA LEU A 75 -13.07 14.27 7.91
C LEU A 75 -12.37 13.38 8.96
N ILE A 76 -11.03 13.37 8.98
CA ILE A 76 -10.26 12.64 9.99
C ILE A 76 -10.57 13.14 11.40
N LYS A 77 -10.64 14.47 11.60
CA LYS A 77 -10.97 15.04 12.91
C LYS A 77 -12.35 14.58 13.40
N VAL A 78 -13.35 14.55 12.52
CA VAL A 78 -14.70 14.09 12.86
C VAL A 78 -14.70 12.60 13.24
N GLU A 79 -14.04 11.74 12.45
CA GLU A 79 -13.99 10.31 12.73
C GLU A 79 -13.22 10.00 14.02
N LEU A 80 -12.13 10.72 14.29
CA LEU A 80 -11.39 10.61 15.55
C LEU A 80 -12.26 10.95 16.76
N GLY A 81 -13.00 12.07 16.72
CA GLY A 81 -13.89 12.47 17.82
C GLY A 81 -15.01 11.45 18.07
N LYS A 82 -15.59 10.90 16.99
CA LYS A 82 -16.60 9.83 17.09
C LYS A 82 -16.03 8.54 17.68
N ASN A 83 -14.81 8.17 17.27
CA ASN A 83 -14.16 6.97 17.78
C ASN A 83 -13.78 7.12 19.26
N GLU A 84 -13.33 8.30 19.69
CA GLU A 84 -13.07 8.61 21.09
C GLU A 84 -14.33 8.49 21.96
N GLN A 85 -15.47 9.01 21.48
CA GLN A 85 -16.76 8.86 22.17
C GLN A 85 -17.19 7.39 22.30
N ARG A 86 -17.05 6.61 21.21
CA ARG A 86 -17.32 5.16 21.24
C ARG A 86 -16.41 4.44 22.23
N SER A 87 -15.13 4.78 22.25
CA SER A 87 -14.15 4.21 23.18
C SER A 87 -14.55 4.49 24.65
N LYS A 88 -14.92 5.74 24.98
CA LYS A 88 -15.42 6.10 26.32
C LYS A 88 -16.66 5.29 26.71
N PHE A 89 -17.64 5.19 25.81
CA PHE A 89 -18.85 4.40 26.05
C PHE A 89 -18.54 2.92 26.32
N LEU A 90 -17.64 2.32 25.54
CA LEU A 90 -17.22 0.92 25.75
C LEU A 90 -16.50 0.73 27.08
N VAL A 91 -15.62 1.67 27.46
CA VAL A 91 -14.93 1.62 28.75
C VAL A 91 -15.92 1.69 29.91
N ASP A 92 -16.93 2.54 29.82
CA ASP A 92 -17.95 2.67 30.86
C ASP A 92 -18.85 1.43 30.94
N ALA A 93 -19.25 0.86 29.80
CA ALA A 93 -19.98 -0.40 29.76
C ALA A 93 -19.19 -1.56 30.39
N VAL A 94 -17.88 -1.64 30.13
CA VAL A 94 -16.99 -2.65 30.74
C VAL A 94 -16.88 -2.46 32.26
N LYS A 95 -16.78 -1.21 32.73
CA LYS A 95 -16.79 -0.93 34.19
C LYS A 95 -18.10 -1.35 34.83
N GLN A 96 -19.24 -1.05 34.19
CA GLN A 96 -20.56 -1.48 34.68
C GLN A 96 -20.66 -3.00 34.77
N MET A 97 -20.29 -3.72 33.71
CA MET A 97 -20.30 -5.19 33.72
C MET A 97 -19.41 -5.77 34.82
N ARG A 98 -18.23 -5.19 35.04
CA ARG A 98 -17.33 -5.62 36.12
C ARG A 98 -17.99 -5.43 37.49
N GLN A 99 -18.63 -4.29 37.72
CA GLN A 99 -19.32 -4.00 38.97
C GLN A 99 -20.51 -4.94 39.19
N GLU A 100 -21.33 -5.16 38.17
CA GLU A 100 -22.45 -6.11 38.23
C GLU A 100 -21.96 -7.53 38.53
N ASN A 101 -20.86 -7.95 37.91
CA ASN A 101 -20.26 -9.25 38.13
C ASN A 101 -19.68 -9.39 39.56
N ASP A 102 -19.06 -8.33 40.11
CA ASP A 102 -18.58 -8.32 41.50
C ASP A 102 -19.74 -8.45 42.50
N VAL A 103 -20.87 -7.77 42.23
CA VAL A 103 -22.09 -7.88 43.05
C VAL A 103 -22.66 -9.29 42.97
N PHE A 104 -22.78 -9.84 41.76
CA PHE A 104 -23.31 -11.18 41.55
C PHE A 104 -22.42 -12.26 42.18
N SER A 105 -21.09 -12.09 42.09
CA SER A 105 -20.11 -12.98 42.71
C SER A 105 -20.27 -13.02 44.24
N LYS A 106 -20.44 -11.86 44.88
CA LYS A 106 -20.73 -11.78 46.33
C LYS A 106 -22.03 -12.49 46.71
N VAL A 107 -23.10 -12.29 45.94
CA VAL A 107 -24.39 -12.97 46.18
C VAL A 107 -24.25 -14.49 46.06
N LEU A 108 -23.45 -14.98 45.11
CA LEU A 108 -23.17 -16.41 44.99
C LEU A 108 -22.33 -16.94 46.15
N GLN A 109 -21.33 -16.18 46.60
CA GLN A 109 -20.53 -16.54 47.77
C GLN A 109 -21.39 -16.61 49.04
N ASP A 110 -22.22 -15.60 49.29
CA ASP A 110 -23.14 -15.57 50.44
C ASP A 110 -24.11 -16.76 50.40
N LYS A 111 -24.67 -17.08 49.23
CA LYS A 111 -25.52 -18.27 49.06
C LYS A 111 -24.78 -19.57 49.31
N LEU A 112 -23.53 -19.68 48.85
CA LEU A 112 -22.69 -20.85 49.08
C LEU A 112 -22.37 -21.01 50.57
N GLU A 113 -22.04 -19.92 51.26
CA GLU A 113 -21.79 -19.91 52.69
C GLU A 113 -23.03 -20.29 53.50
N VAL A 114 -24.21 -19.77 53.14
CA VAL A 114 -25.49 -20.15 53.75
C VAL A 114 -25.79 -21.63 53.54
N LEU A 115 -25.55 -22.18 52.34
CA LEU A 115 -25.73 -23.61 52.07
C LEU A 115 -24.72 -24.48 52.85
N ASN A 116 -23.49 -24.00 53.03
CA ASN A 116 -22.47 -24.68 53.80
C ASN A 116 -22.78 -24.70 55.31
N ASN A 117 -23.38 -23.62 55.83
CA ASN A 117 -23.72 -23.44 57.24
C ASN A 117 -25.13 -23.97 57.61
N SER A 118 -25.97 -24.30 56.62
CA SER A 118 -27.25 -24.97 56.86
C SER A 118 -27.01 -26.35 57.49
N PRO A 119 -27.72 -26.72 58.58
CA PRO A 119 -27.61 -28.05 59.16
C PRO A 119 -27.98 -29.07 58.09
N GLN A 120 -27.03 -29.93 57.71
CA GLN A 120 -27.26 -30.98 56.72
C GLN A 120 -28.43 -31.83 57.19
N LYS A 121 -29.62 -31.58 56.62
CA LYS A 121 -30.85 -32.32 56.87
C LYS A 121 -30.67 -33.69 56.25
N LYS A 122 -29.98 -34.58 56.98
CA LYS A 122 -29.62 -35.97 56.63
C LYS A 122 -29.69 -36.19 55.12
N VAL A 123 -28.78 -35.53 54.39
CA VAL A 123 -28.60 -35.82 52.98
C VAL A 123 -28.13 -37.27 52.97
N VAL A 124 -28.96 -38.16 52.42
CA VAL A 124 -28.51 -39.49 52.02
C VAL A 124 -27.49 -39.22 50.93
N THR A 125 -26.24 -39.06 51.35
CA THR A 125 -25.11 -38.80 50.48
C THR A 125 -24.92 -40.05 49.65
N HIS A 126 -25.58 -40.13 48.51
CA HIS A 126 -25.05 -40.89 47.40
C HIS A 126 -23.75 -40.18 47.02
N ARG A 127 -22.66 -40.55 47.70
CA ARG A 127 -21.32 -40.25 47.24
C ARG A 127 -21.25 -40.78 45.83
N PHE A 128 -21.36 -39.88 44.85
CA PHE A 128 -20.95 -40.18 43.50
C PHE A 128 -19.44 -40.30 43.55
N GLU A 129 -18.96 -41.53 43.73
CA GLU A 129 -17.57 -41.85 43.51
C GLU A 129 -17.26 -41.55 42.03
N PRO A 130 -16.38 -40.56 41.73
CA PRO A 130 -15.97 -40.28 40.37
C PRO A 130 -15.15 -41.43 39.74
N THR A 131 -14.91 -42.50 40.50
CA THR A 131 -14.19 -43.71 40.11
C THR A 131 -15.03 -44.74 39.35
N SER A 132 -16.23 -44.39 38.88
CA SER A 132 -16.89 -45.22 37.87
C SER A 132 -16.06 -45.18 36.60
N LYS A 133 -15.44 -46.32 36.24
CA LYS A 133 -14.65 -46.48 35.00
C LYS A 133 -15.36 -45.91 33.77
N LYS A 134 -16.70 -45.95 33.74
CA LYS A 134 -17.49 -45.39 32.63
C LYS A 134 -17.45 -43.87 32.54
N VAL A 135 -17.44 -43.15 33.67
CA VAL A 135 -17.38 -41.69 33.70
C VAL A 135 -15.99 -41.21 33.28
N LEU A 136 -14.93 -41.87 33.74
CA LEU A 136 -13.56 -41.60 33.29
C LEU A 136 -13.38 -41.86 31.79
N LEU A 137 -13.93 -42.97 31.28
CA LEU A 137 -13.93 -43.26 29.84
C LEU A 137 -14.75 -42.23 29.04
N PHE A 138 -15.86 -41.75 29.60
CA PHE A 138 -16.68 -40.71 28.96
C PHE A 138 -15.93 -39.38 28.88
N ILE A 139 -15.26 -38.97 29.96
CA ILE A 139 -14.43 -37.75 29.97
C ILE A 139 -13.27 -37.89 28.99
N GLY A 140 -12.58 -39.04 28.98
CA GLY A 140 -11.50 -39.30 28.02
C GLY A 140 -12.00 -39.29 26.57
N GLY A 141 -13.17 -39.88 26.32
CA GLY A 141 -13.83 -39.86 25.00
C GLY A 141 -14.25 -38.47 24.56
N LEU A 142 -14.76 -37.63 25.48
CA LEU A 142 -15.09 -36.23 25.20
C LEU A 142 -13.85 -35.43 24.83
N VAL A 143 -12.75 -35.56 25.57
CA VAL A 143 -11.49 -34.87 25.27
C VAL A 143 -10.94 -35.31 23.92
N LEU A 144 -10.94 -36.62 23.65
CA LEU A 144 -10.45 -37.16 22.37
C LEU A 144 -11.33 -36.68 21.19
N SER A 145 -12.65 -36.65 21.36
CA SER A 145 -13.58 -36.11 20.37
C SER A 145 -13.31 -34.63 20.08
N LEU A 146 -13.02 -33.83 21.11
CA LEU A 146 -12.70 -32.42 20.96
C LEU A 146 -11.39 -32.22 20.16
N VAL A 147 -10.35 -32.99 20.47
CA VAL A 147 -9.07 -32.93 19.76
C VAL A 147 -9.23 -33.31 18.29
N ILE A 148 -9.96 -34.39 18.00
CA ILE A 148 -10.24 -34.80 16.61
C ILE A 148 -11.06 -33.73 15.89
N SER A 149 -12.02 -33.10 16.56
CA SER A 149 -12.82 -32.01 15.99
C SER A 149 -11.96 -30.80 15.62
N ILE A 150 -11.07 -30.37 16.51
CA ILE A 150 -10.15 -29.24 16.26
C ILE A 150 -9.17 -29.60 15.13
N TRP A 151 -8.61 -30.80 15.14
CA TRP A 151 -7.69 -31.25 14.09
C TRP A 151 -8.38 -31.34 12.72
N GLY A 152 -9.59 -31.91 12.67
CA GLY A 152 -10.39 -31.98 11.46
C GLY A 152 -10.73 -30.60 10.92
N ASN A 153 -11.17 -29.68 11.79
CA ASN A 153 -11.46 -28.31 11.38
C ASN A 153 -10.21 -27.56 10.90
N LEU A 154 -9.07 -27.71 11.58
CA LEU A 154 -7.81 -27.06 11.20
C LEU A 154 -7.28 -27.59 9.86
N THR A 155 -7.33 -28.91 9.65
CA THR A 155 -6.90 -29.51 8.38
C THR A 155 -7.84 -29.13 7.23
N GLN A 156 -9.14 -29.00 7.49
CA GLN A 156 -10.10 -28.48 6.51
C GLN A 156 -9.84 -27.01 6.18
N TRP A 157 -9.57 -26.18 7.20
CA TRP A 157 -9.24 -24.76 6.99
C TRP A 157 -7.95 -24.59 6.18
N ARG A 158 -6.92 -25.40 6.46
CA ARG A 158 -5.67 -25.39 5.66
C ARG A 158 -5.95 -25.72 4.19
N LYS A 159 -6.72 -26.76 3.91
CA LYS A 159 -7.12 -27.09 2.52
C LYS A 159 -7.86 -25.94 1.86
N TYR A 160 -8.78 -25.28 2.57
CA TYR A 160 -9.52 -24.14 2.04
C TYR A 160 -8.60 -22.99 1.63
N GLN A 161 -7.59 -22.68 2.45
CA GLN A 161 -6.57 -21.68 2.11
C GLN A 161 -5.77 -22.08 0.86
N ASP A 162 -5.37 -23.35 0.74
CA ASP A 162 -4.64 -23.83 -0.45
C ASP A 162 -5.49 -23.70 -1.74
N TRP A 163 -6.81 -23.95 -1.65
CA TRP A 163 -7.75 -23.74 -2.76
C TRP A 163 -7.88 -22.27 -3.15
N GLU A 164 -8.00 -21.38 -2.16
CA GLU A 164 -8.11 -19.92 -2.38
C GLU A 164 -6.84 -19.36 -3.04
N GLU A 165 -5.67 -19.81 -2.62
CA GLU A 165 -4.39 -19.41 -3.22
C GLU A 165 -4.26 -19.89 -4.66
N ALA A 166 -4.64 -21.14 -4.96
CA ALA A 166 -4.64 -21.68 -6.32
C ALA A 166 -5.64 -20.93 -7.24
N GLU A 167 -6.83 -20.60 -6.74
CA GLU A 167 -7.81 -19.81 -7.49
C GLU A 167 -7.30 -18.40 -7.77
N LEU A 168 -6.67 -17.75 -6.78
CA LEU A 168 -6.08 -16.43 -6.96
C LEU A 168 -4.93 -16.43 -7.96
N LYS A 169 -4.03 -17.43 -7.88
CA LYS A 169 -2.95 -17.64 -8.87
C LYS A 169 -3.51 -17.79 -10.28
N TYR A 170 -4.58 -18.57 -10.44
CA TYR A 170 -5.26 -18.72 -11.72
C TYR A 170 -5.88 -17.41 -12.22
N ARG A 171 -6.56 -16.66 -11.34
CA ARG A 171 -7.18 -15.37 -11.67
C ARG A 171 -6.13 -14.31 -12.04
N ALA A 172 -4.99 -14.28 -11.35
CA ALA A 172 -3.87 -13.40 -11.66
C ALA A 172 -3.24 -13.74 -13.01
N LEU A 173 -3.03 -15.02 -13.31
CA LEU A 173 -2.55 -15.46 -14.63
C LEU A 173 -3.50 -15.04 -15.76
N LYS A 174 -4.82 -15.09 -15.52
CA LYS A 174 -5.84 -14.62 -16.47
C LYS A 174 -5.80 -13.10 -16.71
N MET A 175 -5.31 -12.31 -15.75
CA MET A 175 -5.13 -10.86 -15.93
C MET A 175 -3.87 -10.53 -16.74
N VAL A 176 -2.80 -11.31 -16.57
CA VAL A 176 -1.50 -11.04 -17.20
C VAL A 176 -1.42 -11.62 -18.62
N LEU A 177 -2.05 -12.77 -18.88
CA LEU A 177 -2.04 -13.36 -20.22
C LEU A 177 -3.19 -12.82 -21.10
N PRO A 178 -2.93 -12.58 -22.40
CA PRO A 178 -3.98 -12.19 -23.35
C PRO A 178 -5.11 -13.22 -23.38
N SER A 179 -6.36 -12.75 -23.36
CA SER A 179 -7.56 -13.59 -23.34
C SER A 179 -7.69 -14.57 -24.53
N ASP A 180 -6.96 -14.33 -25.62
CA ASP A 180 -7.01 -15.13 -26.85
C ASP A 180 -5.97 -16.26 -26.91
N ASN A 181 -5.25 -16.54 -25.82
CA ASN A 181 -4.27 -17.62 -25.81
C ASN A 181 -4.96 -18.99 -26.01
N PRO A 182 -4.62 -19.75 -27.06
CA PRO A 182 -5.28 -21.02 -27.38
C PRO A 182 -5.13 -22.06 -26.26
N ASN A 183 -4.05 -22.02 -25.48
CA ASN A 183 -3.81 -22.96 -24.37
C ASN A 183 -4.71 -22.68 -23.17
N ILE A 184 -4.95 -21.41 -22.82
CA ILE A 184 -5.88 -21.03 -21.74
C ILE A 184 -7.30 -21.42 -22.12
N ARG A 185 -7.69 -21.12 -23.37
CA ARG A 185 -9.01 -21.44 -23.90
C ARG A 185 -9.28 -22.95 -23.93
N TYR A 186 -8.26 -23.76 -24.24
CA TYR A 186 -8.33 -25.22 -24.18
C TYR A 186 -8.59 -25.71 -22.75
N ILE A 187 -7.82 -25.22 -21.76
CA ILE A 187 -7.98 -25.59 -20.35
C ILE A 187 -9.36 -25.15 -19.83
N GLU A 188 -9.79 -23.91 -20.08
CA GLU A 188 -11.09 -23.40 -19.61
C GLU A 188 -12.27 -24.18 -20.19
N LYS A 189 -12.18 -24.57 -21.46
CA LYS A 189 -13.20 -25.41 -22.11
C LYS A 189 -13.32 -26.78 -21.44
N HIS A 190 -12.21 -27.46 -21.18
CA HIS A 190 -12.23 -28.84 -20.67
C HIS A 190 -12.30 -28.96 -19.14
N PHE A 191 -12.06 -27.87 -18.39
CA PHE A 191 -12.16 -27.85 -16.93
C PHE A 191 -13.48 -27.24 -16.42
N ASN A 192 -14.10 -26.31 -17.16
CA ASN A 192 -15.29 -25.58 -16.70
C ASN A 192 -16.55 -25.86 -17.56
N VAL A 193 -16.48 -25.64 -18.87
CA VAL A 193 -17.67 -25.65 -19.75
C VAL A 193 -18.06 -27.06 -20.22
N GLN A 194 -17.09 -27.84 -20.68
CA GLN A 194 -17.23 -29.23 -21.13
C GLN A 194 -16.25 -30.09 -20.36
N ARG A 195 -16.57 -30.31 -19.07
CA ARG A 195 -15.69 -31.05 -18.17
C ARG A 195 -15.43 -32.46 -18.70
N ASP A 196 -14.17 -32.74 -19.02
CA ASP A 196 -13.71 -34.02 -19.53
C ASP A 196 -12.66 -34.58 -18.57
N GLU A 197 -13.02 -35.63 -17.84
CA GLU A 197 -12.19 -36.18 -16.77
C GLU A 197 -10.93 -36.87 -17.33
N ASP A 198 -10.97 -37.41 -18.54
CA ASP A 198 -9.81 -38.04 -19.19
C ASP A 198 -8.77 -36.99 -19.59
N ILE A 199 -9.23 -35.84 -20.12
CA ILE A 199 -8.36 -34.70 -20.45
C ILE A 199 -7.79 -34.08 -19.16
N ILE A 200 -8.61 -33.91 -18.13
CA ILE A 200 -8.16 -33.40 -16.83
C ILE A 200 -7.07 -34.29 -16.24
N ASN A 201 -7.25 -35.61 -16.30
CA ASN A 201 -6.28 -36.57 -15.79
C ASN A 201 -4.99 -36.59 -16.62
N ASN A 202 -5.09 -36.45 -17.94
CA ASN A 202 -3.91 -36.29 -18.82
C ASN A 202 -3.11 -35.03 -18.47
N VAL A 203 -3.79 -33.89 -18.30
CA VAL A 203 -3.16 -32.63 -17.91
C VAL A 203 -2.51 -32.75 -16.54
N ARG A 204 -3.18 -33.38 -15.56
CA ARG A 204 -2.62 -33.64 -14.23
C ARG A 204 -1.33 -34.44 -14.32
N ASN A 205 -1.31 -35.55 -15.07
CA ASN A 205 -0.11 -36.38 -15.22
C ASN A 205 1.05 -35.63 -15.86
N ARG A 206 0.77 -34.77 -16.86
CA ARG A 206 1.79 -33.92 -17.49
C ARG A 206 2.36 -32.87 -16.54
N VAL A 207 1.50 -32.24 -15.73
CA VAL A 207 1.92 -31.26 -14.71
C VAL A 207 2.78 -31.95 -13.65
N THR A 208 2.36 -33.11 -13.14
CA THR A 208 3.15 -33.87 -12.17
C THR A 208 4.51 -34.27 -12.73
N ALA A 209 4.57 -34.79 -13.96
CA ALA A 209 5.85 -35.14 -14.60
C ALA A 209 6.78 -33.92 -14.77
N TYR A 210 6.21 -32.75 -15.12
CA TYR A 210 6.94 -31.49 -15.22
C TYR A 210 7.45 -30.98 -13.86
N GLU A 211 6.59 -30.94 -12.84
CA GLU A 211 6.96 -30.53 -11.47
C GLU A 211 8.02 -31.45 -10.88
N ASP A 212 7.87 -32.78 -11.07
CA ASP A 212 8.87 -33.75 -10.65
C ASP A 212 10.21 -33.50 -11.35
N SER A 213 10.20 -33.24 -12.67
CA SER A 213 11.43 -32.93 -13.42
C SER A 213 12.16 -31.69 -12.91
N ILE A 214 11.43 -30.64 -12.50
CA ILE A 214 12.02 -29.42 -11.94
C ILE A 214 12.59 -29.69 -10.55
N ARG A 215 11.90 -30.49 -9.74
CA ARG A 215 12.31 -30.77 -8.36
C ARG A 215 13.53 -31.68 -8.28
N THR A 216 13.76 -32.51 -9.30
CA THR A 216 14.92 -33.41 -9.39
C THR A 216 16.16 -32.78 -10.05
N HIS A 217 16.05 -31.56 -10.59
CA HIS A 217 17.15 -30.79 -11.17
C HIS A 217 17.60 -29.65 -10.25
#